data_AF-A0A1Y0HBI8-F1
#
_entry.id   AF-A0A1Y0HBI8-F1
#
_cell.length_a   1.000
_cell.length_b   1.000
_cell.length_c   1.000
_cell.angle_alpha   90.00
_cell.angle_beta   90.00
_cell.angle_gamma   90.00
#
_symmetry.space_group_name_H-M   'P 1'
#
loop_
_entity.id
_entity.type
_entity.pdbx_description
1 polymer ?
#
loop_
_entity_poly.entity_id
_entity_poly.type
_entity_poly.pdbx_seq_one_letter_code
_entity_poly.pdbx_strand_id
1 'polypeptide(L)'
;MNNTISCPILGLESTIPDVLYVLHHQPSGKYGCYCHRGVNGLAVFTEEVGAVRFAEWIDLVGMTIDQVSFDEAREIAKGRPLPIVAMMLLDDMEEPEIHYVR
;
A
#
# COMPACT_ATOMS: atom_id res chain seq x y z
N MET A 1 -3.49 21.04 -28.66
CA MET A 1 -4.47 20.44 -27.73
C MET A 1 -3.99 19.02 -27.47
N ASN A 2 -3.35 18.77 -26.32
CA ASN A 2 -2.85 17.44 -25.98
C ASN A 2 -4.02 16.59 -25.50
N ASN A 3 -4.50 15.69 -26.35
CA ASN A 3 -5.44 14.65 -25.96
C ASN A 3 -4.67 13.61 -25.13
N THR A 4 -4.59 13.81 -23.82
CA THR A 4 -4.27 12.74 -22.88
C THR A 4 -5.44 11.78 -22.89
N ILE A 5 -5.25 10.63 -23.53
CA ILE A 5 -6.19 9.51 -23.45
C ILE A 5 -6.20 9.10 -21.98
N SER A 6 -7.25 9.50 -21.27
CA SER A 6 -7.56 8.98 -19.95
C SER A 6 -7.93 7.52 -20.14
N CYS A 7 -6.97 6.61 -19.98
CA CYS A 7 -7.27 5.19 -19.90
C CYS A 7 -8.05 4.98 -18.60
N PRO A 8 -9.33 4.62 -18.65
CA PRO A 8 -10.03 4.22 -17.44
C PRO A 8 -9.32 2.98 -16.91
N ILE A 9 -8.74 3.09 -15.73
CA ILE A 9 -8.19 1.95 -15.01
C ILE A 9 -9.38 1.04 -14.71
N LEU A 10 -9.46 -0.11 -15.39
CA LEU A 10 -10.50 -1.11 -15.17
C LEU A 10 -10.53 -1.47 -13.67
N GLY A 11 -11.67 -1.22 -13.00
CA GLY A 11 -11.90 -1.58 -11.60
C GLY A 11 -12.54 -0.50 -10.72
N LEU A 12 -12.62 0.76 -11.19
CA LEU A 12 -13.07 1.92 -10.40
C LEU A 12 -14.61 2.07 -10.30
N GLU A 13 -15.31 1.05 -9.81
CA GLU A 13 -16.61 1.31 -9.14
C GLU A 13 -16.44 1.49 -7.63
N SER A 14 -15.26 1.18 -7.08
CA SER A 14 -14.85 1.55 -5.73
C SER A 14 -14.21 2.94 -5.75
N THR A 15 -14.70 3.84 -4.90
CA THR A 15 -14.07 5.12 -4.58
C THR A 15 -12.64 4.86 -4.11
N ILE A 16 -11.64 5.36 -4.85
CA ILE A 16 -10.25 5.33 -4.40
C ILE A 16 -10.19 6.03 -3.04
N PRO A 17 -9.62 5.40 -2.01
CA PRO A 17 -9.47 6.04 -0.71
C PRO A 17 -8.55 7.27 -0.83
N ASP A 18 -9.04 8.44 -0.39
CA ASP A 18 -8.23 9.66 -0.37
C ASP A 18 -7.05 9.54 0.62
N VAL A 19 -7.24 8.72 1.65
CA VAL A 19 -6.33 8.49 2.75
C VAL A 19 -6.08 7.00 2.89
N LEU A 20 -4.81 6.63 3.03
CA LEU A 20 -4.35 5.30 3.37
C LEU A 20 -3.42 5.36 4.58
N TYR A 21 -3.32 4.24 5.27
CA TYR A 21 -2.42 4.04 6.40
C TYR A 21 -1.32 3.06 6.01
N VAL A 22 -0.08 3.39 6.35
CA VAL A 22 1.09 2.54 6.11
C VAL A 22 1.91 2.37 7.37
N LEU A 23 2.59 1.23 7.49
CA LEU A 23 3.60 1.05 8.54
C LEU A 23 4.94 1.58 8.07
N HIS A 24 5.58 2.38 8.89
CA HIS A 24 6.87 2.98 8.62
C HIS A 24 7.78 2.91 9.84
N HIS A 25 8.95 2.31 9.69
CA HIS A 25 10.02 2.35 10.66
C HIS A 25 10.93 3.55 10.36
N GLN A 26 10.59 4.70 10.96
CA GLN A 26 11.28 5.98 10.78
C GLN A 26 12.82 5.88 10.86
N PRO A 27 13.43 5.15 11.83
CA PRO A 27 14.89 5.11 11.95
C PRO A 27 15.61 4.45 10.77
N SER A 28 14.95 3.52 10.05
CA SER A 28 15.57 2.81 8.93
C SER A 28 14.93 3.11 7.57
N GLY A 29 13.89 3.95 7.51
CA GLY A 29 13.14 4.24 6.29
C GLY A 29 12.48 3.01 5.65
N LYS A 30 12.17 1.99 6.48
CA LYS A 30 11.57 0.72 6.02
C LYS A 30 10.06 0.80 6.17
N TYR A 31 9.33 0.22 5.23
CA TYR A 31 7.87 0.17 5.27
C TYR A 31 7.37 -1.25 5.44
N GLY A 32 6.17 -1.38 6.00
CA GLY A 32 5.43 -2.64 6.04
C GLY A 32 5.18 -3.14 4.62
N CYS A 33 5.59 -4.39 4.35
CA CYS A 33 5.38 -5.04 3.07
C CYS A 33 4.68 -6.37 3.30
N TYR A 34 3.91 -6.81 2.31
CA TYR A 34 3.19 -8.07 2.35
C TYR A 34 3.42 -8.85 1.05
N CYS A 35 3.44 -10.18 1.17
CA CYS A 35 3.55 -11.09 0.05
C CYS A 35 2.28 -11.92 -0.04
N HIS A 36 1.47 -11.65 -1.07
CA HIS A 36 0.25 -12.39 -1.34
C HIS A 36 0.42 -13.17 -2.66
N ARG A 37 0.32 -14.51 -2.59
CA ARG A 37 0.42 -15.41 -3.76
C ARG A 37 1.64 -15.14 -4.67
N GLY A 38 2.77 -14.78 -4.06
CA GLY A 38 4.03 -14.49 -4.77
C GLY A 38 4.19 -13.05 -5.27
N VAL A 39 3.15 -12.22 -5.16
CA VAL A 39 3.24 -10.78 -5.44
C VAL A 39 3.70 -10.08 -4.16
N ASN A 40 4.76 -9.27 -4.24
CA ASN A 40 5.25 -8.50 -3.10
C ASN A 40 4.83 -7.04 -3.28
N GLY A 41 4.18 -6.49 -2.26
CA GLY A 41 3.69 -5.13 -2.29
C GLY A 41 3.87 -4.38 -0.98
N LEU A 42 3.76 -3.05 -1.06
CA LEU A 42 3.60 -2.19 0.10
C LEU A 42 2.24 -2.49 0.76
N ALA A 43 2.25 -2.76 2.07
CA ALA A 43 1.02 -2.94 2.83
C ALA A 43 0.37 -1.57 3.08
N VAL A 44 -0.85 -1.39 2.58
CA VAL A 44 -1.67 -0.20 2.79
C VAL A 44 -3.03 -0.61 3.35
N PHE A 45 -3.64 0.26 4.14
CA PHE A 45 -4.93 0.01 4.80
C PHE A 45 -5.84 1.23 4.62
N THR A 46 -7.15 1.02 4.48
CA THR A 46 -8.11 2.14 4.46
C THR A 46 -8.44 2.64 5.86
N GLU A 47 -8.30 1.78 6.87
CA GLU A 47 -8.52 2.11 8.28
C GLU A 47 -7.24 1.96 9.11
N GLU A 48 -7.02 2.90 10.03
CA GLU A 48 -5.88 2.87 10.96
C GLU A 48 -5.84 1.58 11.79
N VAL A 49 -7.02 1.06 12.18
CA VAL A 49 -7.13 -0.17 12.96
C VAL A 49 -6.56 -1.39 12.21
N GLY A 50 -6.67 -1.42 10.88
CA GLY A 50 -6.06 -2.46 10.05
C GLY A 50 -4.54 -2.42 10.14
N ALA A 51 -3.95 -1.22 10.06
CA ALA A 51 -2.51 -1.01 10.19
C ALA A 51 -2.00 -1.40 11.59
N VAL A 52 -2.74 -1.07 12.65
CA VAL A 52 -2.40 -1.49 14.03
C VAL A 52 -2.38 -3.02 14.14
N ARG A 53 -3.44 -3.70 13.69
CA ARG A 53 -3.52 -5.17 13.74
C ARG A 53 -2.40 -5.83 12.95
N PHE A 54 -2.07 -5.28 11.79
CA PHE A 54 -0.97 -5.78 10.98
C PHE A 54 0.39 -5.55 11.66
N ALA A 55 0.60 -4.42 12.33
CA ALA A 55 1.81 -4.15 13.11
C ALA A 55 1.99 -5.15 14.25
N GLU A 56 0.91 -5.46 14.97
CA GLU A 56 0.88 -6.49 16.01
C GLU A 56 1.17 -7.88 15.43
N TRP A 57 0.62 -8.19 14.26
CA TRP A 57 0.81 -9.49 13.61
C TRP A 57 2.26 -9.74 13.15
N ILE A 58 2.92 -8.71 12.61
CA ILE A 58 4.32 -8.83 12.14
C ILE A 58 5.35 -8.74 13.28
N ASP A 59 4.92 -8.37 14.50
CA ASP A 59 5.76 -8.20 15.70
C ASP A 59 7.00 -7.32 15.46
N LEU A 60 6.88 -6.30 14.61
CA LEU A 60 7.97 -5.38 14.29
C LEU A 60 7.95 -4.16 15.21
N VAL A 61 8.67 -4.29 16.31
CA VAL A 61 8.85 -3.22 17.30
C VAL A 61 9.42 -1.96 16.64
N GLY A 62 8.80 -0.82 16.93
CA GLY A 62 9.26 0.51 16.47
C GLY A 62 8.65 0.99 15.14
N MET A 63 7.73 0.23 14.55
CA MET A 63 6.90 0.71 13.45
C MET A 63 5.93 1.80 13.94
N THR A 64 5.83 2.89 13.19
CA THR A 64 4.77 3.89 13.32
C THR A 64 3.75 3.72 12.21
N ILE A 65 2.54 4.22 12.44
CA ILE A 65 1.51 4.31 11.41
C ILE A 65 1.55 5.72 10.86
N ASP A 66 1.80 5.82 9.55
CA ASP A 66 1.81 7.09 8.84
C ASP A 66 0.56 7.16 7.94
N GLN A 67 -0.09 8.32 7.96
CA GLN A 67 -1.23 8.62 7.09
C GLN A 67 -0.71 9.25 5.79
N VAL A 68 -1.05 8.65 4.65
CA VAL A 68 -0.57 9.07 3.33
C VAL A 68 -1.72 9.12 2.33
N SER A 69 -1.56 9.91 1.26
CA SER A 69 -2.50 9.85 0.13
C SER A 69 -2.28 8.58 -0.71
N PHE A 70 -3.27 8.21 -1.54
CA PHE A 70 -3.11 7.11 -2.49
C PHE A 70 -1.89 7.30 -3.41
N ASP A 71 -1.71 8.51 -3.94
CA ASP A 71 -0.58 8.82 -4.83
C ASP A 71 0.75 8.77 -4.08
N GLU A 72 0.80 9.23 -2.84
CA GLU A 72 2.00 9.13 -2.00
C GLU A 72 2.35 7.67 -1.69
N ALA A 73 1.37 6.85 -1.31
CA ALA A 73 1.57 5.41 -1.11
C ALA A 73 2.08 4.72 -2.38
N ARG A 74 1.56 5.13 -3.54
CA ARG A 74 2.03 4.64 -4.85
C ARG A 74 3.49 5.02 -5.11
N GLU A 75 3.89 6.26 -4.83
CA GLU A 75 5.28 6.69 -5.00
C GLU A 75 6.23 6.01 -3.99
N ILE A 76 5.79 5.81 -2.74
CA ILE A 76 6.52 5.02 -1.74
C ILE A 76 6.80 3.61 -2.29
N ALA A 77 5.77 2.92 -2.79
CA ALA A 77 5.87 1.57 -3.34
C ALA A 77 6.84 1.51 -4.54
N LYS A 78 6.73 2.47 -5.48
CA LYS A 78 7.66 2.57 -6.63
C LYS A 78 9.10 2.78 -6.20
N GLY A 79 9.32 3.57 -5.15
CA GLY A 79 10.63 3.87 -4.61
C GLY A 79 11.28 2.72 -3.83
N ARG A 80 10.61 1.59 -3.62
CA ARG A 80 11.18 0.42 -2.94
C ARG A 80 12.00 -0.44 -3.90
N PRO A 81 13.08 -1.09 -3.45
CA PRO A 81 13.80 -2.05 -4.29
C PRO A 81 12.92 -3.27 -4.63
N LEU A 82 13.31 -4.04 -5.64
CA LEU A 82 12.72 -5.37 -5.86
C LEU A 82 12.84 -6.20 -4.57
N PRO A 83 11.85 -7.05 -4.23
CA PRO A 83 10.78 -7.54 -5.10
C PRO A 83 9.47 -6.72 -5.08
N ILE A 84 9.44 -5.52 -4.48
CA ILE A 84 8.20 -4.74 -4.38
C ILE A 84 7.77 -4.25 -5.76
N VAL A 85 6.58 -4.70 -6.20
CA VAL A 85 6.00 -4.40 -7.53
C VAL A 85 4.58 -3.85 -7.44
N ALA A 86 3.98 -3.86 -6.25
CA ALA A 86 2.60 -3.44 -6.05
C ALA A 86 2.41 -2.65 -4.76
N MET A 87 1.24 -2.03 -4.65
CA MET A 87 0.62 -1.57 -3.42
C MET A 87 -0.56 -2.51 -3.15
N MET A 88 -0.73 -2.97 -1.90
CA MET A 88 -1.75 -3.94 -1.54
C MET A 88 -2.63 -3.39 -0.43
N LEU A 89 -3.91 -3.22 -0.74
CA LEU A 89 -4.94 -2.92 0.25
C LEU A 89 -5.23 -4.19 1.05
N LEU A 90 -4.84 -4.19 2.32
CA LEU A 90 -4.91 -5.37 3.21
C LEU A 90 -6.07 -5.28 4.22
N ASP A 91 -7.16 -4.62 3.83
CA ASP A 91 -8.38 -4.61 4.65
C ASP A 91 -8.96 -6.02 4.80
N ASP A 92 -8.80 -6.84 3.76
CA ASP A 92 -8.89 -8.30 3.81
C ASP A 92 -7.52 -8.91 3.44
N MET A 93 -6.90 -9.64 4.37
CA MET A 93 -5.60 -10.26 4.15
C MET A 93 -5.67 -11.52 3.27
N GLU A 94 -6.83 -12.17 3.19
CA GLU A 94 -7.03 -13.37 2.36
C GLU A 94 -7.27 -13.02 0.90
N GLU A 95 -7.88 -11.86 0.65
CA GLU A 95 -8.18 -11.34 -0.69
C GLU A 95 -7.82 -9.85 -0.82
N PRO A 96 -6.52 -9.50 -0.77
CA PRO A 96 -6.10 -8.11 -0.82
C PRO A 96 -6.29 -7.50 -2.21
N GLU A 97 -6.66 -6.23 -2.26
CA GLU A 97 -6.73 -5.49 -3.53
C GLU A 97 -5.31 -5.08 -3.97
N ILE A 98 -4.89 -5.60 -5.13
CA ILE A 98 -3.52 -5.41 -5.62
C ILE A 98 -3.49 -4.33 -6.70
N HIS A 99 -2.80 -3.23 -6.41
CA HIS A 99 -2.50 -2.16 -7.35
C HIS A 99 -1.04 -2.24 -7.82
N TYR A 100 -0.82 -2.70 -9.05
CA TYR A 100 0.53 -2.79 -9.62
C TYR A 100 1.12 -1.41 -9.88
N VAL A 101 2.39 -1.24 -9.50
CA VAL A 101 3.14 0.01 -9.66
C VAL A 101 4.40 -0.14 -10.53
N ARG A 102 4.70 -1.35 -10.99
CA ARG A 102 5.80 -1.71 -11.90
C ARG A 102 5.33 -2.66 -13.00
#